data_AF-A0A0G3ZC02-F1
#
_entry.id   AF-A0A0G3ZC02-F1
#
_cell.length_a   1.000
_cell.length_b   1.000
_cell.length_c   1.000
_cell.angle_alpha   90.00
_cell.angle_beta   90.00
_cell.angle_gamma   90.00
#
_symmetry.space_group_name_H-M   'P 1'
#
loop_
_entity.id
_entity.type
_entity.pdbx_description
1 polymer ?
#
loop_
_entity_poly.entity_id
_entity_poly.type
_entity_poly.pdbx_seq_one_letter_code
_entity_poly.pdbx_strand_id
1 'polypeptide(L)'
;LDLGHYERFLDENMSKKSNVTAGQIYQSVINKEREGKYLGKTVQVIPHITEEIKRKLIDAALFHKSDVVIVEIGGTVGDIESSPFLEAIRQVRFDFGYHNVLYLHTTLVPYLKKAQEIKTKPTQHSVKELRALGIQPQILVLRSEVPINQETKNKIAALCDINPQAIFEALDVDILYQMILNLHHQGIDDFILQHFKLTNFSNADLQAWQQLITRIQNLEKKVVIALVGKYIVLHDAYLSIIEALKHASYQYNCKLEIKWIDAEKVTPDNISSLLEDYDGILVPYGFGNRAIEGKILAINYARTNNIPFFGICLGMQLAVIEYARNVLHLQGANSLEVDEKTPHPV
;
A
#
# COMPACT_ATOMS: atom_id res chain seq x y z
N LEU A 1 -2.60 -4.05 -2.42
CA LEU A 1 -1.31 -3.33 -2.37
C LEU A 1 -1.08 -2.83 -0.95
N ASP A 2 -2.09 -2.17 -0.38
CA ASP A 2 -2.02 -1.46 0.91
C ASP A 2 -1.77 -2.38 2.11
N LEU A 3 -2.36 -3.58 2.12
CA LEU A 3 -2.05 -4.58 3.15
C LEU A 3 -0.55 -4.86 3.27
N GLY A 4 0.19 -4.83 2.16
CA GLY A 4 1.63 -5.02 2.19
C GLY A 4 2.36 -3.89 2.92
N HIS A 5 1.81 -2.67 2.94
CA HIS A 5 2.35 -1.60 3.79
C HIS A 5 2.11 -1.92 5.26
N TYR A 6 0.91 -2.37 5.64
CA TYR A 6 0.64 -2.75 7.03
C TYR A 6 1.55 -3.87 7.51
N GLU A 7 1.74 -4.93 6.70
CA GLU A 7 2.67 -6.02 7.04
C GLU A 7 4.10 -5.51 7.21
N ARG A 8 4.61 -4.67 6.29
CA ARG A 8 5.98 -4.14 6.35
C ARG A 8 6.24 -3.22 7.55
N PHE A 9 5.22 -2.53 8.06
CA PHE A 9 5.38 -1.57 9.16
C PHE A 9 5.05 -2.18 10.52
N LEU A 10 4.09 -3.10 10.57
CA LEU A 10 3.65 -3.74 11.82
C LEU A 10 4.42 -5.03 12.12
N ASP A 11 5.12 -5.62 11.15
CA ASP A 11 5.74 -6.94 11.25
C ASP A 11 4.73 -8.04 11.63
N GLU A 12 3.51 -7.93 11.10
CA GLU A 12 2.38 -8.81 11.41
C GLU A 12 1.75 -9.34 10.13
N ASN A 13 1.33 -10.61 10.13
CA ASN A 13 0.67 -11.21 8.98
C ASN A 13 -0.79 -10.77 8.89
N MET A 14 -1.18 -10.16 7.76
CA MET A 14 -2.58 -9.78 7.54
C MET A 14 -3.43 -10.99 7.17
N SER A 15 -4.73 -10.91 7.46
CA SER A 15 -5.68 -11.98 7.11
C SER A 15 -6.65 -11.52 6.03
N LYS A 16 -7.44 -12.47 5.49
CA LYS A 16 -8.56 -12.14 4.59
C LYS A 16 -9.59 -11.20 5.23
N LYS A 17 -9.59 -11.08 6.56
CA LYS A 17 -10.46 -10.15 7.31
C LYS A 17 -9.89 -8.74 7.39
N SER A 18 -8.60 -8.55 7.12
CA SER A 18 -7.95 -7.24 7.12
C SER A 18 -8.30 -6.39 5.89
N ASN A 19 -9.00 -6.93 4.89
CA ASN A 19 -9.49 -6.20 3.73
C ASN A 19 -10.99 -6.46 3.54
N VAL A 20 -11.77 -5.38 3.50
CA VAL A 20 -13.22 -5.40 3.33
C VAL A 20 -13.58 -4.53 2.14
N THR A 21 -14.23 -5.11 1.14
CA THR A 21 -14.66 -4.39 -0.07
C THR A 21 -16.18 -4.24 -0.12
N ALA A 22 -16.66 -3.20 -0.80
CA ALA A 22 -18.10 -3.02 -1.04
C ALA A 22 -18.71 -4.28 -1.69
N GLY A 23 -18.04 -4.88 -2.68
CA GLY A 23 -18.51 -6.11 -3.32
C GLY A 23 -18.76 -7.25 -2.32
N GLN A 24 -17.87 -7.46 -1.35
CA GLN A 24 -18.06 -8.47 -0.30
C GLN A 24 -19.25 -8.16 0.61
N ILE A 25 -19.41 -6.88 1.01
CA ILE A 25 -20.50 -6.43 1.88
C ILE A 25 -21.85 -6.62 1.19
N TYR A 26 -21.99 -6.09 -0.02
CA TYR A 26 -23.25 -6.18 -0.78
C TYR A 26 -23.59 -7.64 -1.11
N GLN A 27 -22.61 -8.45 -1.52
CA GLN A 27 -22.84 -9.87 -1.78
C GLN A 27 -23.31 -10.61 -0.51
N SER A 28 -22.72 -10.31 0.65
CA SER A 28 -23.11 -10.91 1.93
C SER A 28 -24.56 -10.57 2.29
N VAL A 29 -24.96 -9.31 2.15
CA VAL A 29 -26.33 -8.85 2.43
C VAL A 29 -27.34 -9.47 1.45
N ILE A 30 -27.02 -9.49 0.14
CA ILE A 30 -27.88 -10.12 -0.88
C ILE A 30 -28.06 -11.62 -0.61
N ASN A 31 -26.99 -12.33 -0.24
CA ASN A 31 -27.08 -13.76 0.07
C ASN A 31 -27.98 -14.01 1.30
N LYS A 32 -27.83 -13.21 2.36
CA LYS A 32 -28.69 -13.29 3.55
C LYS A 32 -30.15 -13.03 3.24
N GLU A 33 -30.43 -12.09 2.34
CA GLU A 33 -31.78 -11.79 1.86
C GLU A 33 -32.41 -12.99 1.17
N ARG A 34 -31.71 -13.60 0.20
CA ARG A 34 -32.16 -14.79 -0.54
C ARG A 34 -32.34 -16.02 0.34
N GLU A 35 -31.57 -16.13 1.42
CA GLU A 35 -31.71 -17.18 2.44
C GLU A 35 -32.87 -16.92 3.42
N GLY A 36 -33.60 -15.81 3.28
CA GLY A 36 -34.73 -15.46 4.16
C GLY A 36 -34.33 -14.96 5.55
N LYS A 37 -33.05 -14.60 5.77
CA LYS A 37 -32.54 -14.16 7.09
C LYS A 37 -33.13 -12.83 7.57
N TYR A 38 -33.74 -12.04 6.69
CA TYR A 38 -34.44 -10.80 7.03
C TYR A 38 -35.95 -10.97 7.21
N LEU A 39 -36.45 -12.22 7.28
CA LEU A 39 -37.86 -12.54 7.58
C LEU A 39 -38.86 -11.86 6.63
N GLY A 40 -38.50 -11.73 5.34
CA GLY A 40 -39.32 -11.08 4.32
C GLY A 40 -39.43 -9.56 4.44
N LYS A 41 -38.68 -8.91 5.32
CA LYS A 41 -38.61 -7.45 5.42
C LYS A 41 -37.73 -6.86 4.32
N THR A 42 -38.02 -5.61 3.94
CA THR A 42 -37.25 -4.87 2.95
C THR A 42 -35.82 -4.63 3.41
N VAL A 43 -34.86 -5.02 2.57
CA VAL A 43 -33.44 -4.75 2.77
C VAL A 43 -33.08 -3.35 2.27
N GLN A 44 -32.27 -2.64 3.03
CA GLN A 44 -31.94 -1.22 2.85
C GLN A 44 -30.46 -0.99 3.18
N VAL A 45 -29.87 0.12 2.68
CA VAL A 45 -28.49 0.50 3.01
C VAL A 45 -28.32 0.69 4.53
N ILE A 46 -29.21 1.47 5.14
CA ILE A 46 -29.31 1.58 6.59
C ILE A 46 -30.57 0.81 7.01
N PRO A 47 -30.50 -0.18 7.94
CA PRO A 47 -29.30 -0.58 8.68
C PRO A 47 -28.48 -1.69 8.01
N HIS A 48 -28.99 -2.41 6.99
CA HIS A 48 -28.45 -3.73 6.64
C HIS A 48 -27.01 -3.72 6.10
N ILE A 49 -26.66 -2.75 5.24
CA ILE A 49 -25.29 -2.59 4.73
C ILE A 49 -24.37 -2.06 5.84
N THR A 50 -24.82 -1.06 6.60
CA THR A 50 -24.01 -0.49 7.68
C THR A 50 -23.73 -1.49 8.80
N GLU A 51 -24.72 -2.29 9.20
CA GLU A 51 -24.53 -3.39 10.16
C GLU A 51 -23.59 -4.47 9.64
N GLU A 52 -23.65 -4.79 8.34
CA GLU A 52 -22.70 -5.74 7.76
C GLU A 52 -21.26 -5.21 7.79
N ILE A 53 -21.05 -3.91 7.55
CA ILE A 53 -19.74 -3.25 7.68
C ILE A 53 -19.26 -3.29 9.14
N LYS A 54 -20.12 -2.88 10.10
CA LYS A 54 -19.79 -2.92 11.54
C LYS A 54 -19.42 -4.33 11.99
N ARG A 55 -20.15 -5.34 11.54
CA ARG A 55 -19.86 -6.74 11.82
C ARG A 55 -18.47 -7.15 11.33
N LYS A 56 -18.08 -6.75 10.12
CA LYS A 56 -16.74 -7.06 9.59
C LYS A 56 -15.61 -6.44 10.41
N LEU A 57 -15.81 -5.21 10.89
CA LEU A 57 -14.87 -4.52 11.78
C LEU A 57 -14.68 -5.30 13.09
N ILE A 58 -15.77 -5.72 13.73
CA ILE A 58 -15.73 -6.53 14.97
C ILE A 58 -15.10 -7.89 14.72
N ASP A 59 -15.46 -8.57 13.62
CA ASP A 59 -14.92 -9.89 13.25
C ASP A 59 -13.41 -9.85 13.02
N ALA A 60 -12.88 -8.74 12.49
CA ALA A 60 -11.45 -8.51 12.31
C ALA A 60 -10.74 -8.29 13.65
N ALA A 61 -11.30 -7.45 14.51
CA ALA A 61 -10.77 -7.17 15.86
C ALA A 61 -10.69 -8.44 16.71
N LEU A 62 -11.76 -9.23 16.78
CA LEU A 62 -11.84 -10.46 17.58
C LEU A 62 -10.91 -11.57 17.06
N PHE A 63 -10.67 -11.62 15.74
CA PHE A 63 -9.82 -12.64 15.15
C PHE A 63 -8.35 -12.47 15.53
N HIS A 64 -7.86 -11.23 15.49
CA HIS A 64 -6.47 -10.90 15.77
C HIS A 64 -6.20 -10.63 17.25
N LYS A 65 -7.24 -10.50 18.09
CA LYS A 65 -7.13 -10.19 19.53
C LYS A 65 -6.30 -8.91 19.79
N SER A 66 -6.45 -7.92 18.92
CA SER A 66 -5.68 -6.67 18.97
C SER A 66 -6.21 -5.73 20.05
N ASP A 67 -5.31 -4.99 20.72
CA ASP A 67 -5.69 -3.92 21.66
C ASP A 67 -6.27 -2.70 20.92
N VAL A 68 -5.70 -2.37 19.76
CA VAL A 68 -6.12 -1.27 18.88
C VAL A 68 -6.24 -1.79 17.46
N VAL A 69 -7.33 -1.42 16.77
CA VAL A 69 -7.55 -1.75 15.35
C VAL A 69 -7.51 -0.46 14.55
N ILE A 70 -6.55 -0.36 13.64
CA ILE A 70 -6.47 0.73 12.67
C ILE A 70 -7.32 0.36 11.46
N VAL A 71 -8.32 1.18 11.16
CA VAL A 71 -9.22 0.98 10.02
C VAL A 71 -9.02 2.14 9.05
N GLU A 72 -8.41 1.86 7.90
CA GLU A 72 -8.38 2.77 6.77
C GLU A 72 -9.68 2.63 5.98
N ILE A 73 -10.33 3.77 5.70
CA ILE A 73 -11.44 3.84 4.75
C ILE A 73 -10.89 4.41 3.45
N GLY A 74 -10.83 3.58 2.42
CA GLY A 74 -10.44 4.00 1.07
C GLY A 74 -11.44 4.97 0.44
N GLY A 75 -10.99 5.68 -0.60
CA GLY A 75 -11.75 6.72 -1.29
C GLY A 75 -11.59 8.09 -0.62
N THR A 76 -12.32 9.09 -1.11
CA THR A 76 -12.30 10.45 -0.54
C THR A 76 -13.61 10.73 0.20
N VAL A 77 -13.52 11.50 1.29
CA VAL A 77 -14.73 12.02 1.95
C VAL A 77 -15.48 12.93 0.98
N GLY A 78 -16.78 12.66 0.80
CA GLY A 78 -17.63 13.32 -0.18
C GLY A 78 -17.95 12.44 -1.40
N ASP A 79 -17.20 11.36 -1.62
CA ASP A 79 -17.50 10.40 -2.67
C ASP A 79 -18.70 9.50 -2.30
N ILE A 80 -19.53 9.18 -3.31
CA ILE A 80 -20.72 8.33 -3.11
C ILE A 80 -20.32 6.92 -2.65
N GLU A 81 -19.19 6.40 -3.14
CA GLU A 81 -18.73 5.04 -2.82
C GLU A 81 -18.34 4.84 -1.35
N SER A 82 -17.87 5.89 -0.67
CA SER A 82 -17.44 5.84 0.73
C SER A 82 -18.59 6.08 1.71
N SER A 83 -19.73 6.58 1.24
CA SER A 83 -20.87 6.98 2.08
C SER A 83 -21.38 5.88 3.03
N PRO A 84 -21.57 4.60 2.60
CA PRO A 84 -21.98 3.54 3.53
C PRO A 84 -20.94 3.23 4.61
N PHE A 85 -19.65 3.34 4.30
CA PHE A 85 -18.57 3.11 5.27
C PHE A 85 -18.48 4.24 6.30
N LEU A 86 -18.62 5.49 5.85
CA LEU A 86 -18.66 6.66 6.73
C LEU A 86 -19.86 6.61 7.68
N GLU A 87 -21.05 6.28 7.19
CA GLU A 87 -22.22 6.08 8.07
C GLU A 87 -22.01 4.92 9.06
N ALA A 88 -21.40 3.82 8.61
CA ALA A 88 -21.10 2.69 9.50
C ALA A 88 -20.16 3.10 10.64
N ILE A 89 -19.03 3.76 10.36
CA ILE A 89 -18.12 4.18 11.43
C ILE A 89 -18.77 5.22 12.35
N ARG A 90 -19.58 6.14 11.81
CA ARG A 90 -20.36 7.10 12.62
C ARG A 90 -21.23 6.37 13.66
N GLN A 91 -21.88 5.27 13.27
CA GLN A 91 -22.62 4.41 14.19
C GLN A 91 -21.70 3.63 15.14
N VAL A 92 -20.54 3.13 14.69
CA VAL A 92 -19.55 2.45 15.57
C VAL A 92 -19.18 3.29 16.77
N ARG A 93 -18.99 4.61 16.60
CA ARG A 93 -18.71 5.51 17.73
C ARG A 93 -19.88 5.68 18.68
N PHE A 94 -21.11 5.62 18.18
CA PHE A 94 -22.29 5.60 19.04
C PHE A 94 -22.34 4.29 19.84
N ASP A 95 -22.07 3.16 19.18
CA ASP A 95 -22.13 1.82 19.78
C ASP A 95 -21.02 1.59 20.82
N PHE A 96 -19.79 2.03 20.54
CA PHE A 96 -18.61 1.76 21.39
C PHE A 96 -18.25 2.92 22.32
N GLY A 97 -18.74 4.13 22.05
CA GLY A 97 -18.49 5.32 22.86
C GLY A 97 -17.22 6.09 22.47
N TYR A 98 -17.16 7.34 22.95
CA TYR A 98 -16.15 8.32 22.54
C TYR A 98 -14.70 7.87 22.77
N HIS A 99 -14.40 7.28 23.93
CA HIS A 99 -13.04 6.89 24.29
C HIS A 99 -12.60 5.56 23.67
N ASN A 100 -13.46 4.86 22.94
CA ASN A 100 -13.12 3.60 22.26
C ASN A 100 -13.01 3.77 20.73
N VAL A 101 -13.24 4.98 20.21
CA VAL A 101 -13.14 5.28 18.78
C VAL A 101 -12.44 6.64 18.59
N LEU A 102 -11.36 6.63 17.81
CA LEU A 102 -10.63 7.83 17.41
C LEU A 102 -10.73 7.98 15.88
N TYR A 103 -11.13 9.17 15.43
CA TYR A 103 -11.08 9.52 14.01
C TYR A 103 -9.86 10.38 13.71
N LEU A 104 -9.01 9.88 12.82
CA LEU A 104 -7.91 10.59 12.21
C LEU A 104 -8.30 10.94 10.78
N HIS A 105 -8.31 12.23 10.46
CA HIS A 105 -8.61 12.71 9.11
C HIS A 105 -7.36 13.24 8.44
N THR A 106 -7.03 12.73 7.26
CA THR A 106 -5.86 13.17 6.49
C THR A 106 -6.31 14.13 5.40
N THR A 107 -5.68 15.30 5.33
CA THR A 107 -6.00 16.32 4.31
C THR A 107 -4.74 16.81 3.61
N LEU A 108 -4.91 17.31 2.38
CA LEU A 108 -3.84 17.94 1.62
C LEU A 108 -3.83 19.45 1.86
N VAL A 109 -2.67 19.98 2.25
CA VAL A 109 -2.37 21.42 2.31
C VAL A 109 -1.48 21.78 1.12
N PRO A 110 -2.05 22.18 -0.03
CA PRO A 110 -1.27 22.47 -1.22
C PRO A 110 -0.46 23.75 -1.06
N TYR A 111 0.75 23.73 -1.62
CA TYR A 111 1.62 24.88 -1.75
C TYR A 111 1.60 25.40 -3.19
N LEU A 112 1.27 26.69 -3.36
CA LEU A 112 1.23 27.32 -4.67
C LEU A 112 2.61 27.91 -5.00
N LYS A 113 3.44 27.13 -5.70
CA LYS A 113 4.85 27.48 -6.01
C LYS A 113 5.05 28.91 -6.56
N LYS A 114 4.17 29.37 -7.46
CA LYS A 114 4.25 30.73 -8.04
C LYS A 114 3.94 31.85 -7.04
N ALA A 115 3.07 31.59 -6.07
CA ALA A 115 2.66 32.56 -5.06
C ALA A 115 3.44 32.40 -3.74
N GLN A 116 4.24 31.33 -3.61
CA GLN A 116 4.95 30.94 -2.40
C GLN A 116 4.06 30.89 -1.16
N GLU A 117 2.86 30.32 -1.32
CA GLU A 117 1.83 30.35 -0.27
C GLU A 117 1.15 28.98 -0.12
N ILE A 118 0.95 28.57 1.12
CA ILE A 118 0.12 27.40 1.47
C ILE A 118 -1.37 27.78 1.46
N LYS A 119 -2.22 26.86 1.00
CA LYS A 119 -3.68 27.05 1.03
C LYS A 119 -4.34 26.06 1.97
N THR A 120 -4.98 26.59 3.01
CA THR A 120 -5.65 25.78 4.03
C THR A 120 -7.15 25.57 3.78
N LYS A 121 -7.71 26.22 2.76
CA LYS A 121 -9.12 26.07 2.38
C LYS A 121 -9.50 24.61 2.04
N PRO A 122 -8.70 23.84 1.28
CA PRO A 122 -9.03 22.43 1.01
C PRO A 122 -9.23 21.61 2.28
N THR A 123 -8.33 21.75 3.27
CA THR A 123 -8.49 21.15 4.59
C THR A 123 -9.79 21.57 5.28
N GLN A 124 -10.11 22.87 5.31
CA GLN A 124 -11.33 23.38 5.94
C GLN A 124 -12.60 22.80 5.30
N HIS A 125 -12.64 22.74 3.96
CA HIS A 125 -13.77 22.18 3.22
C HIS A 125 -13.89 20.67 3.44
N SER A 126 -12.78 19.95 3.45
CA SER A 126 -12.76 18.50 3.72
C SER A 126 -13.26 18.17 5.13
N VAL A 127 -12.84 18.93 6.15
CA VAL A 127 -13.35 18.76 7.52
C VAL A 127 -14.83 19.13 7.62
N LYS A 128 -15.27 20.19 6.91
CA LYS A 128 -16.69 20.55 6.85
C LYS A 128 -17.53 19.40 6.27
N GLU A 129 -17.06 18.77 5.19
CA GLU A 129 -17.75 17.65 4.56
C GLU A 129 -17.86 16.45 5.51
N LEU A 130 -16.75 16.09 6.17
CA LEU A 130 -16.73 15.01 7.16
C LEU A 130 -17.72 15.26 8.31
N ARG A 131 -17.75 16.50 8.83
CA ARG A 131 -18.68 16.91 9.89
C ARG A 131 -20.13 16.92 9.45
N ALA A 132 -20.42 17.24 8.18
CA ALA A 132 -21.78 17.18 7.64
C ALA A 132 -22.36 15.76 7.68
N LEU A 133 -21.49 14.75 7.65
CA LEU A 133 -21.83 13.33 7.83
C LEU A 133 -21.89 12.91 9.32
N GLY A 134 -21.80 13.86 10.26
CA GLY A 134 -21.84 13.58 11.70
C GLY A 134 -20.55 13.00 12.27
N ILE A 135 -19.43 13.11 11.56
CA ILE A 135 -18.12 12.61 11.99
C ILE A 135 -17.23 13.80 12.38
N GLN A 136 -16.94 13.94 13.67
CA GLN A 136 -15.98 14.92 14.17
C GLN A 136 -14.60 14.28 14.31
N PRO A 137 -13.59 14.67 13.51
CA PRO A 137 -12.24 14.16 13.68
C PRO A 137 -11.63 14.61 15.02
N GLN A 138 -10.85 13.73 15.64
CA GLN A 138 -10.04 14.07 16.82
C GLN A 138 -8.67 14.53 16.39
N ILE A 139 -8.10 13.85 15.40
CA ILE A 139 -6.80 14.14 14.83
C ILE A 139 -6.97 14.65 13.41
N LEU A 140 -6.19 15.66 13.05
CA LEU A 140 -6.03 16.13 11.68
C LEU A 140 -4.57 16.00 11.25
N VAL A 141 -4.32 15.21 10.21
CA VAL A 141 -3.00 15.07 9.59
C VAL A 141 -2.96 15.95 8.34
N LEU A 142 -2.01 16.89 8.32
CA LEU A 142 -1.79 17.83 7.23
C LEU A 142 -0.65 17.31 6.34
N ARG A 143 -0.99 16.75 5.17
CA ARG A 143 -0.02 16.39 4.14
C ARG A 143 0.44 17.65 3.41
N SER A 144 1.74 17.91 3.35
CA SER A 144 2.29 19.08 2.66
C SER A 144 3.71 18.84 2.16
N GLU A 145 4.11 19.58 1.12
CA GLU A 145 5.50 19.59 0.61
C GLU A 145 6.40 20.59 1.38
N VAL A 146 5.82 21.49 2.19
CA VAL A 146 6.55 22.49 2.97
C VAL A 146 6.08 22.55 4.43
N PRO A 147 6.95 22.94 5.38
CA PRO A 147 6.58 23.11 6.79
C PRO A 147 5.41 24.09 6.99
N ILE A 148 4.51 23.79 7.92
CA ILE A 148 3.35 24.63 8.23
C ILE A 148 3.60 25.34 9.56
N ASN A 149 3.64 26.68 9.54
CA ASN A 149 3.88 27.44 10.77
C ASN A 149 2.75 27.27 11.81
N GLN A 150 3.08 27.50 13.09
CA GLN A 150 2.13 27.29 14.18
C GLN A 150 0.89 28.20 14.08
N GLU A 151 1.06 29.43 13.57
CA GLU A 151 -0.07 30.35 13.35
C GLU A 151 -1.11 29.75 12.39
N THR A 152 -0.65 29.15 11.29
CA THR A 152 -1.52 28.49 10.31
C THR A 152 -2.19 27.26 10.90
N LYS A 153 -1.46 26.45 11.68
CA LYS A 153 -2.06 25.32 12.40
C LYS A 153 -3.14 25.77 13.39
N ASN A 154 -2.89 26.81 14.16
CA ASN A 154 -3.87 27.38 15.09
C ASN A 154 -5.11 27.91 14.36
N LYS A 155 -4.92 28.53 13.19
CA LYS A 155 -6.03 28.97 12.33
C LYS A 155 -6.85 27.78 11.81
N ILE A 156 -6.20 26.71 11.36
CA ILE A 156 -6.87 25.47 10.95
C ILE A 156 -7.65 24.89 12.14
N ALA A 157 -7.04 24.80 13.32
CA ALA A 157 -7.65 24.31 14.56
C ALA A 157 -8.95 25.06 14.87
N ALA A 158 -8.89 26.39 14.88
CA ALA A 158 -10.05 27.24 15.16
C ALA A 158 -11.16 27.10 14.11
N LEU A 159 -10.82 27.05 12.82
CA LEU A 159 -11.81 26.95 11.74
C LEU A 159 -12.43 25.55 11.62
N CYS A 160 -11.69 24.52 12.01
CA CYS A 160 -12.10 23.13 11.94
C CYS A 160 -12.74 22.64 13.26
N ASP A 161 -12.67 23.42 14.33
CA ASP A 161 -13.08 23.05 15.69
C ASP A 161 -12.34 21.79 16.18
N ILE A 162 -11.01 21.83 16.12
CA ILE A 162 -10.11 20.73 16.51
C ILE A 162 -9.12 21.26 17.55
N ASN A 163 -8.74 20.42 18.52
CA ASN A 163 -7.70 20.77 19.49
C ASN A 163 -6.38 21.10 18.74
N PRO A 164 -5.74 22.26 18.97
CA PRO A 164 -4.46 22.60 18.35
C PRO A 164 -3.35 21.55 18.53
N GLN A 165 -3.36 20.81 19.65
CA GLN A 165 -2.41 19.72 19.91
C GLN A 165 -2.69 18.46 19.09
N ALA A 166 -3.84 18.38 18.42
CA ALA A 166 -4.26 17.24 17.60
C ALA A 166 -4.05 17.48 16.09
N ILE A 167 -3.27 18.51 15.73
CA ILE A 167 -2.89 18.83 14.35
C ILE A 167 -1.44 18.42 14.14
N PHE A 168 -1.25 17.42 13.28
CA PHE A 168 0.07 16.86 12.97
C PHE A 168 0.42 17.12 11.51
N GLU A 169 1.68 17.40 11.24
CA GLU A 169 2.24 17.59 9.91
C GLU A 169 2.84 16.29 9.40
N ALA A 170 2.44 15.89 8.19
CA ALA A 170 3.02 14.77 7.47
C ALA A 170 3.69 15.30 6.20
N LEU A 171 4.89 15.84 6.37
CA LEU A 171 5.71 16.39 5.29
C LEU A 171 6.20 15.30 4.34
N ASP A 172 6.45 15.66 3.09
CA ASP A 172 7.15 14.76 2.18
C ASP A 172 8.57 14.47 2.70
N VAL A 173 8.97 13.21 2.63
CA VAL A 173 10.24 12.70 3.13
C VAL A 173 10.93 11.86 2.06
N ASP A 174 12.25 11.99 1.95
CA ASP A 174 13.04 11.18 1.01
C ASP A 174 13.12 9.71 1.45
N ILE A 175 13.14 9.48 2.76
CA ILE A 175 13.15 8.16 3.39
C ILE A 175 11.81 7.97 4.09
N LEU A 176 10.98 7.07 3.56
CA LEU A 176 9.63 6.83 4.06
C LEU A 176 9.56 6.62 5.59
N TYR A 177 10.53 5.88 6.15
CA TYR A 177 10.59 5.57 7.59
C TYR A 177 10.81 6.80 8.48
N GLN A 178 11.34 7.90 7.93
CA GLN A 178 11.50 9.16 8.65
C GLN A 178 10.15 9.70 9.14
N MET A 179 9.05 9.37 8.46
CA MET A 179 7.70 9.76 8.87
C MET A 179 7.36 9.26 10.29
N ILE A 180 7.84 8.07 10.68
CA ILE A 180 7.61 7.51 12.03
C ILE A 180 8.23 8.42 13.08
N LEU A 181 9.51 8.78 12.91
CA LEU A 181 10.22 9.67 13.83
C LEU A 181 9.61 11.08 13.84
N ASN A 182 9.22 11.60 12.67
CA ASN A 182 8.64 12.93 12.54
C ASN A 182 7.28 13.04 13.25
N LEU A 183 6.44 12.01 13.15
CA LEU A 183 5.14 11.98 13.82
C LEU A 183 5.28 11.72 15.32
N HIS A 184 6.19 10.83 15.73
CA HIS A 184 6.49 10.61 17.15
C HIS A 184 7.02 11.88 17.83
N HIS A 185 7.93 12.62 17.18
CA HIS A 185 8.43 13.90 17.70
C HIS A 185 7.30 14.95 17.88
N GLN A 186 6.20 14.82 17.13
CA GLN A 186 5.02 15.67 17.30
C GLN A 186 4.05 15.16 18.38
N GLY A 187 4.27 13.97 18.95
CA GLY A 187 3.45 13.37 20.01
C GLY A 187 2.14 12.77 19.53
N ILE A 188 2.07 12.27 18.29
CA ILE A 188 0.81 11.70 17.75
C ILE A 188 0.36 10.46 18.52
N ASP A 189 1.31 9.62 18.90
CA ASP A 189 1.12 8.38 19.65
C ASP A 189 0.69 8.68 21.09
N ASP A 190 1.30 9.66 21.74
CA ASP A 190 0.88 10.13 23.07
C ASP A 190 -0.58 10.60 23.05
N PHE A 191 -0.96 11.39 22.03
CA PHE A 191 -2.35 11.85 21.88
C PHE A 191 -3.33 10.68 21.69
N ILE A 192 -2.96 9.69 20.87
CA ILE A 192 -3.76 8.50 20.62
C ILE A 192 -3.95 7.69 21.92
N LEU A 193 -2.86 7.41 22.65
CA LEU A 193 -2.90 6.67 23.91
C LEU A 193 -3.74 7.41 24.97
N GLN A 194 -3.61 8.73 25.06
CA GLN A 194 -4.41 9.56 25.95
C GLN A 194 -5.90 9.50 25.63
N HIS A 195 -6.27 9.55 24.34
CA HIS A 195 -7.68 9.46 23.92
C HIS A 195 -8.32 8.13 24.35
N PHE A 196 -7.61 7.02 24.15
CA PHE A 196 -8.03 5.67 24.54
C PHE A 196 -7.86 5.37 26.04
N LYS A 197 -7.30 6.29 26.83
CA LYS A 197 -6.97 6.11 28.25
C LYS A 197 -6.06 4.91 28.51
N LEU A 198 -5.13 4.68 27.59
CA LEU A 198 -4.12 3.63 27.66
C LEU A 198 -2.90 4.15 28.42
N THR A 199 -2.72 3.75 29.69
CA THR A 199 -1.71 4.34 30.59
C THR A 199 -0.55 3.42 30.96
N ASN A 200 -0.62 2.13 30.63
CA ASN A 200 0.35 1.11 31.07
C ASN A 200 1.36 0.73 29.97
N PHE A 201 1.85 1.71 29.22
CA PHE A 201 2.80 1.49 28.13
C PHE A 201 4.14 2.17 28.43
N SER A 202 5.22 1.49 28.08
CA SER A 202 6.55 2.11 28.04
C SER A 202 6.64 3.10 26.88
N ASN A 203 7.60 4.02 26.94
CA ASN A 203 7.95 4.84 25.78
C ASN A 203 8.27 3.97 24.56
N ALA A 204 7.93 4.45 23.37
CA ALA A 204 8.21 3.76 22.12
C ALA A 204 9.72 3.56 21.92
N ASP A 205 10.15 2.34 21.64
CA ASP A 205 11.51 2.06 21.20
C ASP A 205 11.62 2.28 19.68
N LEU A 206 12.37 3.32 19.30
CA LEU A 206 12.56 3.72 17.91
C LEU A 206 13.98 3.42 17.40
N GLN A 207 14.79 2.70 18.18
CA GLN A 207 16.20 2.46 17.86
C GLN A 207 16.35 1.75 16.51
N ALA A 208 15.53 0.74 16.23
CA ALA A 208 15.56 0.01 14.95
C ALA A 208 15.27 0.93 13.76
N TRP A 209 14.28 1.83 13.89
CA TRP A 209 13.94 2.79 12.85
C TRP A 209 15.05 3.80 12.61
N GLN A 210 15.65 4.33 13.68
CA GLN A 210 16.79 5.25 13.60
C GLN A 210 17.98 4.60 12.88
N GLN A 211 18.33 3.36 13.26
CA GLN A 211 19.41 2.61 12.62
C GLN A 211 19.14 2.35 11.13
N LEU A 212 17.90 1.98 10.78
CA LEU A 212 17.51 1.78 9.40
C LEU A 212 17.64 3.06 8.58
N ILE A 213 17.15 4.20 9.09
CA ILE A 213 17.25 5.50 8.41
C ILE A 213 18.72 5.89 8.23
N THR A 214 19.54 5.79 9.29
CA THR A 214 20.98 6.06 9.21
C THR A 214 21.66 5.19 8.16
N ARG A 215 21.29 3.90 8.07
CA ARG A 215 21.83 3.00 7.04
C ARG A 215 21.45 3.44 5.64
N ILE A 216 20.18 3.79 5.41
CA ILE A 216 19.69 4.24 4.10
C ILE A 216 20.37 5.55 3.66
N GLN A 217 20.67 6.45 4.60
CA GLN A 217 21.37 7.71 4.32
C GLN A 217 22.83 7.52 3.90
N ASN A 218 23.47 6.42 4.30
CA ASN A 218 24.91 6.19 4.16
C ASN A 218 25.25 4.99 3.23
N LEU A 219 24.39 4.70 2.25
CA LEU A 219 24.64 3.63 1.28
C LEU A 219 25.79 4.01 0.33
N GLU A 220 26.85 3.20 0.30
CA GLU A 220 28.07 3.50 -0.46
C GLU A 220 28.12 2.79 -1.81
N LYS A 221 27.68 1.53 -1.84
CA LYS A 221 27.72 0.69 -3.04
C LYS A 221 26.47 0.91 -3.87
N LYS A 222 26.54 0.56 -5.15
CA LYS A 222 25.42 0.62 -6.08
C LYS A 222 25.22 -0.75 -6.70
N VAL A 223 23.97 -1.16 -6.86
CA VAL A 223 23.58 -2.35 -7.62
C VAL A 223 22.45 -1.98 -8.58
N VAL A 224 22.61 -2.31 -9.86
CA VAL A 224 21.67 -2.01 -10.93
C VAL A 224 21.01 -3.30 -11.39
N ILE A 225 19.71 -3.41 -11.18
CA ILE A 225 18.93 -4.60 -11.56
C ILE A 225 17.98 -4.24 -12.70
N ALA A 226 18.05 -5.00 -13.79
CA ALA A 226 17.06 -4.96 -14.85
C ALA A 226 15.81 -5.71 -14.42
N LEU A 227 14.67 -5.03 -14.36
CA LEU A 227 13.37 -5.65 -14.17
C LEU A 227 12.67 -5.75 -15.54
N VAL A 228 12.59 -6.97 -16.08
CA VAL A 228 12.04 -7.25 -17.41
C VAL A 228 10.56 -7.63 -17.28
N GLY A 229 9.69 -6.62 -17.33
CA GLY A 229 8.27 -6.72 -17.02
C GLY A 229 7.38 -6.36 -18.21
N LYS A 230 6.08 -6.65 -18.08
CA LYS A 230 5.06 -6.21 -19.04
C LYS A 230 4.48 -4.85 -18.65
N TYR A 231 4.21 -4.65 -17.36
CA TYR A 231 3.52 -3.46 -16.85
C TYR A 231 4.51 -2.43 -16.30
N ILE A 232 5.50 -2.03 -17.11
CA ILE A 232 6.54 -1.11 -16.64
C ILE A 232 6.06 0.33 -16.40
N VAL A 233 4.89 0.71 -16.94
CA VAL A 233 4.33 2.06 -16.77
C VAL A 233 3.65 2.21 -15.39
N LEU A 234 3.21 1.10 -14.78
CA LEU A 234 2.58 1.10 -13.46
C LEU A 234 3.52 0.45 -12.46
N HIS A 235 4.46 1.24 -11.91
CA HIS A 235 5.44 0.74 -10.94
C HIS A 235 4.81 0.07 -9.72
N ASP A 236 3.61 0.51 -9.33
CA ASP A 236 2.85 -0.06 -8.20
C ASP A 236 2.55 -1.56 -8.37
N ALA A 237 2.48 -2.03 -9.62
CA ALA A 237 2.29 -3.44 -9.91
C ALA A 237 3.45 -4.32 -9.39
N TYR A 238 4.61 -3.74 -9.08
CA TYR A 238 5.80 -4.45 -8.63
C TYR A 238 6.30 -3.97 -7.27
N LEU A 239 5.50 -3.19 -6.53
CA LEU A 239 5.91 -2.54 -5.29
C LEU A 239 6.53 -3.50 -4.28
N SER A 240 5.88 -4.64 -3.99
CA SER A 240 6.40 -5.59 -3.00
C SER A 240 7.73 -6.21 -3.41
N ILE A 241 7.96 -6.45 -4.71
CA ILE A 241 9.26 -6.95 -5.20
C ILE A 241 10.34 -5.89 -4.98
N ILE A 242 10.02 -4.63 -5.30
CA ILE A 242 10.96 -3.51 -5.17
C ILE A 242 11.29 -3.25 -3.71
N GLU A 243 10.29 -3.23 -2.82
CA GLU A 243 10.52 -3.04 -1.39
C GLU A 243 11.37 -4.18 -0.81
N ALA A 244 11.11 -5.44 -1.19
CA ALA A 244 11.94 -6.57 -0.78
C ALA A 244 13.39 -6.43 -1.24
N LEU A 245 13.62 -6.04 -2.50
CA LEU A 245 14.97 -5.80 -3.03
C LEU A 245 15.65 -4.62 -2.34
N LYS A 246 14.92 -3.53 -2.05
CA LYS A 246 15.46 -2.38 -1.31
C LYS A 246 15.91 -2.80 0.10
N HIS A 247 15.08 -3.55 0.82
CA HIS A 247 15.42 -4.01 2.18
C HIS A 247 16.64 -4.93 2.18
N ALA A 248 16.70 -5.85 1.21
CA ALA A 248 17.89 -6.66 0.99
C ALA A 248 19.11 -5.80 0.67
N SER A 249 18.99 -4.79 -0.20
CA SER A 249 20.11 -3.93 -0.58
C SER A 249 20.62 -3.10 0.61
N TYR A 250 19.73 -2.65 1.50
CA TYR A 250 20.13 -1.96 2.72
C TYR A 250 21.04 -2.83 3.58
N GLN A 251 20.72 -4.12 3.76
CA GLN A 251 21.55 -5.04 4.54
C GLN A 251 22.98 -5.18 4.02
N TYR A 252 23.21 -4.99 2.72
CA TYR A 252 24.53 -5.06 2.08
C TYR A 252 25.20 -3.70 1.86
N ASN A 253 24.66 -2.62 2.45
CA ASN A 253 25.11 -1.24 2.24
C ASN A 253 25.10 -0.81 0.76
N CYS A 254 24.11 -1.29 0.01
CA CYS A 254 23.95 -1.04 -1.42
C CYS A 254 22.71 -0.20 -1.70
N LYS A 255 22.87 0.83 -2.54
CA LYS A 255 21.78 1.54 -3.19
C LYS A 255 21.30 0.75 -4.39
N LEU A 256 20.05 0.30 -4.32
CA LEU A 256 19.36 -0.36 -5.43
C LEU A 256 18.93 0.67 -6.49
N GLU A 257 19.27 0.41 -7.74
CA GLU A 257 18.68 1.07 -8.90
C GLU A 257 17.95 0.05 -9.76
N ILE A 258 16.66 0.27 -10.00
CA ILE A 258 15.86 -0.57 -10.89
C ILE A 258 15.79 0.07 -12.27
N LYS A 259 16.16 -0.69 -13.29
CA LYS A 259 15.98 -0.34 -14.69
C LYS A 259 14.82 -1.13 -15.26
N TRP A 260 13.82 -0.40 -15.74
CA TRP A 260 12.57 -0.96 -16.21
C TRP A 260 12.68 -1.29 -17.69
N ILE A 261 12.56 -2.57 -18.03
CA ILE A 261 12.63 -3.05 -19.42
C ILE A 261 11.27 -3.60 -19.83
N ASP A 262 10.71 -3.02 -20.89
CA ASP A 262 9.46 -3.48 -21.49
C ASP A 262 9.71 -4.78 -22.27
N ALA A 263 9.25 -5.89 -21.72
CA ALA A 263 9.41 -7.20 -22.34
C ALA A 263 8.75 -7.31 -23.74
N GLU A 264 7.79 -6.45 -24.10
CA GLU A 264 7.20 -6.45 -25.45
C GLU A 264 8.13 -5.82 -26.51
N LYS A 265 9.12 -5.02 -26.07
CA LYS A 265 10.09 -4.35 -26.95
C LYS A 265 11.41 -5.10 -27.06
N VAL A 266 11.56 -6.19 -26.31
CA VAL A 266 12.78 -7.01 -26.33
C VAL A 266 12.76 -7.90 -27.56
N THR A 267 13.80 -7.79 -28.38
CA THR A 267 14.02 -8.57 -29.60
C THR A 267 15.44 -9.16 -29.61
N PRO A 268 15.72 -10.18 -30.43
CA PRO A 268 17.08 -10.72 -30.56
C PRO A 268 18.12 -9.66 -30.96
N ASP A 269 17.71 -8.65 -31.74
CA ASP A 269 18.61 -7.62 -32.26
C ASP A 269 19.01 -6.57 -31.20
N ASN A 270 18.16 -6.34 -30.19
CA ASN A 270 18.39 -5.29 -29.19
C ASN A 270 18.72 -5.81 -27.79
N ILE A 271 18.60 -7.12 -27.54
CA ILE A 271 18.77 -7.69 -26.19
C ILE A 271 20.12 -7.36 -25.57
N SER A 272 21.20 -7.38 -26.37
CA SER A 272 22.55 -7.12 -25.87
C SER A 272 22.69 -5.68 -25.37
N SER A 273 22.32 -4.69 -26.20
CA SER A 273 22.41 -3.28 -25.81
C SER A 273 21.41 -2.92 -24.71
N LEU A 274 20.30 -3.66 -24.59
CA LEU A 274 19.34 -3.44 -23.52
C LEU A 274 19.81 -3.94 -22.16
N LEU A 275 20.64 -5.00 -22.09
CA LEU A 275 20.95 -5.72 -20.85
C LEU A 275 22.46 -5.79 -20.48
N GLU A 276 23.37 -5.19 -21.26
CA GLU A 276 24.83 -5.30 -21.06
C GLU A 276 25.37 -4.69 -19.75
N ASP A 277 24.72 -3.66 -19.22
CA ASP A 277 25.23 -2.85 -18.09
C ASP A 277 24.59 -3.18 -16.73
N TYR A 278 23.96 -4.35 -16.56
CA TYR A 278 23.23 -4.68 -15.33
C TYR A 278 23.90 -5.77 -14.49
N ASP A 279 23.91 -5.56 -13.18
CA ASP A 279 24.46 -6.48 -12.19
C ASP A 279 23.58 -7.72 -11.97
N GLY A 280 22.32 -7.65 -12.41
CA GLY A 280 21.39 -8.77 -12.36
C GLY A 280 20.11 -8.52 -13.15
N ILE A 281 19.47 -9.61 -13.56
CA ILE A 281 18.22 -9.59 -14.32
C ILE A 281 17.12 -10.26 -13.51
N LEU A 282 16.03 -9.54 -13.30
CA LEU A 282 14.82 -10.02 -12.64
C LEU A 282 13.68 -10.13 -13.65
N VAL A 283 13.10 -11.32 -13.77
CA VAL A 283 11.83 -11.52 -14.48
C VAL A 283 10.73 -11.77 -13.44
N PRO A 284 9.79 -10.82 -13.27
CA PRO A 284 8.75 -10.94 -12.27
C PRO A 284 7.64 -11.88 -12.74
N TYR A 285 6.65 -12.05 -11.86
CA TYR A 285 5.39 -12.68 -12.24
C TYR A 285 4.71 -11.92 -13.41
N GLY A 286 3.76 -12.58 -14.04
CA GLY A 286 2.93 -11.97 -15.08
C GLY A 286 1.66 -12.78 -15.27
N PHE A 287 0.69 -12.16 -15.93
CA PHE A 287 -0.59 -12.78 -16.25
C PHE A 287 -0.82 -12.74 -17.76
N GLY A 288 -1.33 -13.87 -18.28
CA GLY A 288 -1.64 -14.06 -19.68
C GLY A 288 -0.40 -14.32 -20.54
N ASN A 289 -0.65 -14.46 -21.85
CA ASN A 289 0.32 -14.94 -22.84
C ASN A 289 1.20 -13.84 -23.48
N ARG A 290 1.07 -12.58 -23.06
CA ARG A 290 1.77 -11.44 -23.67
C ARG A 290 3.18 -11.27 -23.10
N ALA A 291 4.08 -10.77 -23.94
CA ALA A 291 5.47 -10.44 -23.60
C ALA A 291 6.33 -11.64 -23.12
N ILE A 292 5.89 -12.88 -23.38
CA ILE A 292 6.58 -14.09 -22.93
C ILE A 292 7.91 -14.27 -23.66
N GLU A 293 7.92 -14.15 -24.98
CA GLU A 293 9.13 -14.39 -25.77
C GLU A 293 10.25 -13.39 -25.43
N GLY A 294 9.92 -12.11 -25.21
CA GLY A 294 10.90 -11.12 -24.75
C GLY A 294 11.49 -11.44 -23.37
N LYS A 295 10.69 -12.00 -22.45
CA LYS A 295 11.20 -12.50 -21.17
C LYS A 295 12.10 -13.72 -21.34
N ILE A 296 11.74 -14.67 -22.20
CA ILE A 296 12.58 -15.84 -22.52
C ILE A 296 13.91 -15.40 -23.12
N LEU A 297 13.92 -14.41 -24.01
CA LEU A 297 15.14 -13.82 -24.56
C LEU A 297 16.04 -13.22 -23.47
N ALA A 298 15.47 -12.48 -22.51
CA ALA A 298 16.22 -11.95 -21.38
C ALA A 298 16.80 -13.04 -20.48
N ILE A 299 16.07 -14.14 -20.26
CA ILE A 299 16.56 -15.28 -19.48
C ILE A 299 17.71 -15.98 -20.21
N ASN A 300 17.56 -16.19 -21.52
CA ASN A 300 18.62 -16.77 -22.35
C ASN A 300 19.88 -15.90 -22.33
N TYR A 301 19.71 -14.58 -22.44
CA TYR A 301 20.81 -13.63 -22.36
C TYR A 301 21.51 -13.70 -21.00
N ALA A 302 20.76 -13.71 -19.90
CA ALA A 302 21.33 -13.86 -18.56
C ALA A 302 22.16 -15.14 -18.43
N ARG A 303 21.61 -16.28 -18.86
CA ARG A 303 22.28 -17.59 -18.78
C ARG A 303 23.53 -17.67 -19.63
N THR A 304 23.49 -17.17 -20.86
CA THR A 304 24.62 -17.28 -21.81
C THR A 304 25.75 -16.28 -21.51
N ASN A 305 25.45 -15.17 -20.81
CA ASN A 305 26.42 -14.16 -20.41
C ASN A 305 26.81 -14.25 -18.91
N ASN A 306 26.36 -15.30 -18.20
CA ASN A 306 26.68 -15.54 -16.80
C ASN A 306 26.28 -14.38 -15.85
N ILE A 307 25.14 -13.75 -16.14
CA ILE A 307 24.56 -12.66 -15.35
C ILE A 307 23.63 -13.26 -14.29
N PRO A 308 23.70 -12.84 -13.00
CA PRO A 308 22.77 -13.28 -11.97
C PRO A 308 21.31 -13.07 -12.39
N PHE A 309 20.52 -14.14 -12.33
CA PHE A 309 19.12 -14.15 -12.72
C PHE A 309 18.21 -14.49 -11.53
N PHE A 310 17.09 -13.77 -11.41
CA PHE A 310 16.04 -14.09 -10.45
C PHE A 310 14.65 -14.11 -11.10
N GLY A 311 14.07 -15.30 -11.21
CA GLY A 311 12.73 -15.52 -11.78
C GLY A 311 11.69 -15.75 -10.70
N ILE A 312 10.63 -14.93 -10.68
CA ILE A 312 9.54 -15.04 -9.70
C ILE A 312 8.28 -15.57 -10.38
N CYS A 313 7.73 -16.69 -9.88
CA CYS A 313 6.52 -17.33 -10.39
C CYS A 313 6.62 -17.59 -11.91
N LEU A 314 5.95 -16.80 -12.75
CA LEU A 314 6.10 -16.88 -14.21
C LEU A 314 7.57 -16.77 -14.65
N GLY A 315 8.38 -15.92 -14.02
CA GLY A 315 9.81 -15.84 -14.35
C GLY A 315 10.56 -17.15 -14.16
N MET A 316 10.21 -17.94 -13.13
CA MET A 316 10.76 -19.27 -12.91
C MET A 316 10.26 -20.26 -13.97
N GLN A 317 8.96 -20.24 -14.28
CA GLN A 317 8.37 -21.10 -15.33
C GLN A 317 9.04 -20.85 -16.69
N LEU A 318 9.24 -19.58 -17.05
CA LEU A 318 9.89 -19.21 -18.30
C LEU A 318 11.37 -19.61 -18.34
N ALA A 319 12.04 -19.73 -17.18
CA ALA A 319 13.41 -20.23 -17.13
C ALA A 319 13.49 -21.73 -17.42
N VAL A 320 12.51 -22.51 -16.95
CA VAL A 320 12.38 -23.94 -17.32
C VAL A 320 12.16 -24.07 -18.83
N ILE A 321 11.27 -23.25 -19.39
CA ILE A 321 10.99 -23.25 -20.83
C ILE A 321 12.22 -22.84 -21.65
N GLU A 322 12.93 -21.79 -21.26
CA GLU A 322 14.17 -21.34 -21.92
C GLU A 322 15.21 -22.46 -21.94
N TYR A 323 15.41 -23.14 -20.81
CA TYR A 323 16.40 -24.20 -20.69
C TYR A 323 16.00 -25.44 -21.53
N ALA A 324 14.72 -25.83 -21.49
CA ALA A 324 14.19 -26.94 -22.29
C ALA A 324 14.39 -26.69 -23.80
N ARG A 325 14.09 -25.46 -24.26
CA ARG A 325 14.25 -25.09 -25.68
C ARG A 325 15.72 -25.04 -26.10
N ASN A 326 16.57 -24.41 -25.30
CA ASN A 326 17.93 -24.04 -25.74
C ASN A 326 19.01 -25.06 -25.35
N VAL A 327 18.88 -25.72 -24.20
CA VAL A 327 19.90 -26.66 -23.70
C VAL A 327 19.50 -28.12 -23.94
N LEU A 328 18.23 -28.46 -23.75
CA LEU A 328 17.72 -29.82 -24.01
C LEU A 328 17.22 -30.00 -25.44
N HIS A 329 17.19 -28.93 -26.23
CA HIS A 329 16.75 -28.92 -27.63
C HIS A 329 15.30 -29.39 -27.86
N LEU A 330 14.43 -29.24 -26.86
CA LEU A 330 12.99 -29.51 -26.95
C LEU A 330 12.27 -28.34 -27.60
N GLN A 331 12.40 -28.23 -28.93
CA GLN A 331 11.76 -27.17 -29.70
C GLN A 331 10.25 -27.19 -29.52
N GLY A 332 9.67 -26.02 -29.24
CA GLY A 332 8.25 -25.88 -28.96
C GLY A 332 7.85 -26.15 -27.51
N ALA A 333 8.79 -26.47 -26.59
CA ALA A 333 8.47 -26.62 -25.17
C ALA A 333 7.81 -25.36 -24.59
N ASN A 334 6.75 -25.55 -23.81
CA ASN A 334 5.99 -24.44 -23.24
C ASN A 334 5.16 -24.89 -22.03
N SER A 335 4.55 -23.94 -21.32
CA SER A 335 3.49 -24.23 -20.35
C SER A 335 2.16 -24.38 -21.08
N LEU A 336 1.32 -25.32 -20.62
CA LEU A 336 -0.06 -25.48 -21.12
C LEU A 336 -0.92 -24.22 -20.87
N GLU A 337 -0.56 -23.38 -19.90
CA GLU A 337 -1.23 -22.08 -19.69
C GLU A 337 -1.02 -21.12 -20.86
N VAL A 338 0.11 -21.26 -21.56
CA VAL A 338 0.52 -20.35 -22.65
C VAL A 338 0.18 -20.94 -24.01
N ASP A 339 0.46 -22.24 -24.18
CA ASP A 339 0.22 -22.98 -25.41
C ASP A 339 -0.26 -24.40 -25.10
N GLU A 340 -1.58 -24.59 -25.13
CA GLU A 340 -2.22 -25.89 -24.90
C GLU A 340 -1.81 -26.96 -25.94
N LYS A 341 -1.25 -26.55 -27.08
CA LYS A 341 -0.85 -27.46 -28.17
C LYS A 341 0.64 -27.76 -28.17
N THR A 342 1.39 -27.32 -27.15
CA THR A 342 2.83 -27.57 -27.09
C THR A 342 3.12 -29.08 -27.18
N PRO A 343 4.08 -29.49 -28.02
CA PRO A 343 4.52 -30.89 -28.07
C PRO A 343 5.26 -31.32 -26.81
N HIS A 344 5.73 -30.37 -25.99
CA HIS A 344 6.52 -30.61 -24.79
C HIS A 344 6.03 -29.72 -23.62
N PRO A 345 4.96 -30.13 -22.92
CA PRO A 345 4.42 -29.38 -21.79
C PRO A 345 5.30 -29.56 -20.55
N VAL A 346 6.12 -28.55 -20.24
CA VAL A 346 7.12 -28.56 -19.16
C VAL A 346 6.69 -27.78 -17.94
#